data_AF-A0A7S2R257-F1
#
_entry.id   AF-A0A7S2R257-F1
#
_cell.length_a   1.000
_cell.length_b   1.000
_cell.length_c   1.000
_cell.angle_alpha   90.00
_cell.angle_beta   90.00
_cell.angle_gamma   90.00
#
_symmetry.space_group_name_H-M   'P 1'
#
loop_
_entity.id
_entity.type
_entity.pdbx_description
1 polymer ?
#
loop_
_entity_poly.entity_id
_entity_poly.type
_entity_poly.pdbx_seq_one_letter_code
_entity_poly.pdbx_strand_id
1 'polypeptide(L)'
;HDEFLCSIIVNVLKHTLADNWSQVRMAGSVLCRKFLLQQQQQHSLMEEEDTSSYWPILLPRMCLNRFYLAQGVKLYSLDTWKMVFNIHESGLQKVAQYAGAICRYYMKMCDADNHVVREAACQAVAELANKLGNHPQHSTALSPYVSMLLQALIMCFHDESWPVRDEACLACGTFCLAYPVESKPELPTLMERWKEHLTDQIWSVREDAAIALSE
;
A
#
# COMPACT_ATOMS: atom_id res chain seq x y z
N HIS A 1 0.92 -32.62 5.22
CA HIS A 1 0.21 -32.44 3.94
C HIS A 1 -0.41 -31.06 3.80
N ASP A 2 -1.04 -30.52 4.87
CA ASP A 2 -1.69 -29.20 4.81
C ASP A 2 -0.69 -28.04 4.64
N GLU A 3 0.42 -28.05 5.39
CA GLU A 3 1.45 -27.00 5.31
C GLU A 3 2.11 -26.89 3.91
N PHE A 4 2.36 -28.03 3.26
CA PHE A 4 2.90 -28.07 1.89
C PHE A 4 1.92 -27.43 0.90
N LEU A 5 0.63 -27.78 0.98
CA LEU A 5 -0.39 -27.18 0.12
C LEU A 5 -0.51 -25.67 0.38
N CYS A 6 -0.51 -25.23 1.64
CA CYS A 6 -0.49 -23.82 2.01
C CYS A 6 0.70 -23.09 1.37
N SER A 7 1.91 -23.66 1.44
CA SER A 7 3.10 -23.07 0.82
C SER A 7 2.96 -22.89 -0.70
N ILE A 8 2.36 -23.87 -1.39
CA ILE A 8 2.10 -23.80 -2.84
C ILE A 8 1.11 -22.68 -3.13
N ILE A 9 -0.02 -22.63 -2.41
CA ILE A 9 -1.05 -21.62 -2.59
C ILE A 9 -0.48 -20.21 -2.38
N VAL A 10 0.28 -20.02 -1.29
CA VAL A 10 0.94 -18.74 -0.99
C VAL A 10 1.92 -18.35 -2.10
N ASN A 11 2.68 -19.30 -2.64
CA ASN A 11 3.59 -19.02 -3.75
C ASN A 11 2.83 -18.64 -5.03
N VAL A 12 1.71 -19.29 -5.34
CA VAL A 12 0.85 -18.91 -6.47
C VAL A 12 0.28 -17.51 -6.27
N LEU A 13 -0.30 -17.24 -5.09
CA LEU A 13 -0.89 -15.95 -4.73
C LEU A 13 0.12 -14.80 -4.77
N LYS A 14 1.39 -15.06 -4.40
CA LYS A 14 2.48 -14.09 -4.47
C LYS A 14 2.62 -13.50 -5.89
N HIS A 15 2.42 -14.32 -6.92
CA HIS A 15 2.56 -13.91 -8.31
C HIS A 15 1.23 -13.39 -8.87
N THR A 16 0.13 -14.13 -8.67
CA THR A 16 -1.16 -13.74 -9.26
C THR A 16 -1.70 -12.43 -8.71
N LEU A 17 -1.54 -12.15 -7.41
CA LEU A 17 -1.97 -10.87 -6.84
C LEU A 17 -1.13 -9.67 -7.29
N ALA A 18 0.06 -9.91 -7.86
CA ALA A 18 0.97 -8.87 -8.36
C ALA A 18 1.01 -8.81 -9.90
N ASP A 19 0.16 -9.57 -10.58
CA ASP A 19 0.17 -9.68 -12.04
C ASP A 19 -0.28 -8.38 -12.73
N ASN A 20 0.30 -8.08 -13.90
CA ASN A 20 -0.05 -6.90 -14.69
C ASN A 20 -1.44 -7.02 -15.34
N TRP A 21 -1.91 -8.24 -15.60
CA TRP A 21 -3.22 -8.48 -16.19
C TRP A 21 -4.28 -8.47 -15.11
N SER A 22 -5.26 -7.58 -15.25
CA SER A 22 -6.35 -7.42 -14.28
C SER A 22 -7.16 -8.70 -14.09
N GLN A 23 -7.29 -9.53 -15.13
CA GLN A 23 -7.97 -10.81 -15.09
C GLN A 23 -7.23 -11.81 -14.18
N VAL A 24 -5.89 -11.88 -14.29
CA VAL A 24 -5.06 -12.76 -13.46
C VAL A 24 -5.05 -12.25 -12.02
N ARG A 25 -4.93 -10.93 -11.83
CA ARG A 25 -5.02 -10.29 -10.51
C ARG A 25 -6.36 -10.55 -9.84
N MET A 26 -7.46 -10.49 -10.61
CA MET A 26 -8.80 -10.82 -10.12
C MET A 26 -8.91 -12.29 -9.71
N ALA A 27 -8.42 -13.22 -10.54
CA ALA A 27 -8.40 -14.65 -10.19
C ALA A 27 -7.56 -14.90 -8.92
N GLY A 28 -6.42 -14.23 -8.79
CA GLY A 28 -5.59 -14.23 -7.58
C GLY A 28 -6.33 -13.69 -6.36
N SER A 29 -7.06 -12.58 -6.49
CA SER A 29 -7.87 -12.01 -5.40
C SER A 29 -8.99 -12.96 -4.95
N VAL A 30 -9.65 -13.65 -5.88
CA VAL A 30 -10.67 -14.68 -5.57
C VAL A 30 -10.05 -15.84 -4.79
N LEU A 31 -8.90 -16.35 -5.23
CA LEU A 31 -8.18 -17.41 -4.52
C LEU A 31 -7.73 -16.94 -3.13
N CYS A 32 -7.21 -15.72 -3.02
CA CYS A 32 -6.73 -15.13 -1.77
C CYS A 32 -7.85 -15.06 -0.73
N ARG A 33 -9.03 -14.55 -1.11
CA ARG A 33 -10.19 -14.50 -0.21
C ARG A 33 -10.57 -15.90 0.29
N LYS A 34 -10.72 -16.87 -0.62
CA LYS A 34 -11.09 -18.24 -0.26
C LYS A 34 -10.07 -18.85 0.70
N PHE A 35 -8.78 -18.69 0.41
CA PHE A 35 -7.69 -19.16 1.24
C PHE A 35 -7.74 -18.54 2.64
N LEU A 36 -7.79 -17.21 2.75
CA LEU A 36 -7.78 -16.52 4.04
C LEU A 36 -9.01 -16.87 4.90
N LEU A 37 -10.20 -16.91 4.31
CA LEU A 37 -11.42 -17.28 5.05
C LEU A 37 -11.37 -18.73 5.54
N GLN A 38 -10.80 -19.65 4.75
CA GLN A 38 -10.60 -21.02 5.18
C GLN A 38 -9.59 -21.12 6.33
N GLN A 39 -8.46 -20.39 6.25
CA GLN A 39 -7.47 -20.35 7.33
C GLN A 39 -8.06 -19.78 8.63
N GLN A 40 -8.86 -18.70 8.54
CA GLN A 40 -9.54 -18.13 9.71
C GLN A 40 -10.51 -19.11 10.35
N GLN A 41 -11.30 -19.83 9.54
CA GLN A 41 -12.19 -20.86 10.06
C GLN A 41 -11.42 -21.96 10.79
N GLN A 42 -10.25 -22.38 10.28
CA GLN A 42 -9.39 -23.38 10.94
C GLN A 42 -8.81 -22.84 12.26
N HIS A 43 -8.26 -21.62 12.26
CA HIS A 43 -7.71 -20.98 13.47
C HIS A 43 -8.76 -20.76 14.56
N SER A 44 -9.98 -20.34 14.19
CA SER A 44 -11.08 -20.19 15.16
C SER A 44 -11.49 -21.50 15.83
N LEU A 45 -11.33 -22.63 15.15
CA LEU A 45 -11.58 -23.95 15.75
C LEU A 45 -10.47 -24.39 16.71
N MET A 46 -9.27 -23.82 16.57
CA MET A 46 -8.08 -24.18 17.35
C MET A 46 -7.77 -23.18 18.48
N GLU A 47 -8.48 -22.05 18.55
CA GLU A 47 -8.25 -20.95 19.52
C GLU A 47 -6.81 -20.40 19.50
N GLU A 48 -6.13 -20.45 18.34
CA GLU A 48 -4.74 -20.02 18.19
C GLU A 48 -4.64 -18.56 17.72
N GLU A 49 -3.62 -17.85 18.22
CA GLU A 49 -3.26 -16.53 17.72
C GLU A 49 -2.61 -16.66 16.33
N ASP A 50 -3.20 -16.00 15.33
CA ASP A 50 -2.77 -16.14 13.94
C ASP A 50 -1.41 -15.45 13.67
N THR A 51 -0.35 -16.22 13.84
CA THR A 51 1.05 -15.86 13.55
C THR A 51 1.53 -16.38 12.19
N SER A 52 0.59 -16.69 11.29
CA SER A 52 0.90 -17.42 10.06
C SER A 52 1.90 -16.70 9.16
N SER A 53 2.85 -17.47 8.62
CA SER A 53 3.95 -16.97 7.78
C SER A 53 3.52 -16.40 6.42
N TYR A 54 2.25 -16.59 6.02
CA TYR A 54 1.71 -16.05 4.78
C TYR A 54 1.42 -14.55 4.85
N TRP A 55 1.22 -13.96 6.04
CA TRP A 55 0.83 -12.56 6.17
C TRP A 55 1.83 -11.56 5.57
N PRO A 56 3.15 -11.65 5.84
CA PRO A 56 4.16 -10.80 5.20
C PRO A 56 4.15 -10.86 3.66
N ILE A 57 3.62 -11.94 3.07
CA ILE A 57 3.58 -12.15 1.62
C ILE A 57 2.26 -11.64 1.04
N LEU A 58 1.14 -12.04 1.63
CA LEU A 58 -0.19 -11.79 1.07
C LEU A 58 -0.73 -10.41 1.44
N LEU A 59 -0.50 -9.95 2.68
CA LEU A 59 -1.07 -8.70 3.18
C LEU A 59 -0.68 -7.49 2.33
N PRO A 60 0.61 -7.28 1.95
CA PRO A 60 0.99 -6.13 1.12
C PRO A 60 0.26 -6.14 -0.24
N ARG A 61 0.18 -7.30 -0.88
CA ARG A 61 -0.43 -7.47 -2.21
C ARG A 61 -1.94 -7.25 -2.17
N MET A 62 -2.60 -7.84 -1.18
CA MET A 62 -4.03 -7.68 -0.96
C MET A 62 -4.41 -6.23 -0.68
N CYS A 63 -3.61 -5.53 0.14
CA CYS A 63 -3.86 -4.13 0.46
C CYS A 63 -3.67 -3.21 -0.76
N LEU A 64 -2.59 -3.38 -1.52
CA LEU A 64 -2.34 -2.58 -2.73
C LEU A 64 -3.47 -2.74 -3.76
N ASN A 65 -4.03 -3.94 -3.88
CA ASN A 65 -5.10 -4.22 -4.84
C ASN A 65 -6.38 -3.39 -4.58
N ARG A 66 -6.55 -2.75 -3.41
CA ARG A 66 -7.64 -1.79 -3.16
C ARG A 66 -7.48 -0.45 -3.90
N PHE A 67 -6.31 -0.20 -4.46
CA PHE A 67 -5.97 1.01 -5.21
C PHE A 67 -5.75 0.74 -6.70
N TYR A 68 -5.84 -0.51 -7.13
CA TYR A 68 -5.62 -0.86 -8.53
C TYR A 68 -6.72 -0.28 -9.44
N LEU A 69 -6.33 0.26 -10.61
CA LEU A 69 -7.24 0.97 -11.54
C LEU A 69 -8.45 0.13 -11.97
N ALA A 70 -8.28 -1.19 -12.15
CA ALA A 70 -9.38 -2.05 -12.54
C ALA A 70 -10.40 -2.16 -11.40
N GLN A 71 -11.57 -1.51 -11.59
CA GLN A 71 -12.61 -1.38 -10.56
C GLN A 71 -13.04 -2.72 -9.95
N GLY A 72 -13.12 -3.79 -10.75
CA GLY A 72 -13.44 -5.13 -10.26
C GLY A 72 -12.44 -5.66 -9.24
N VAL A 73 -11.13 -5.47 -9.48
CA VAL A 73 -10.06 -5.87 -8.54
C VAL A 73 -10.12 -5.02 -7.28
N LYS A 74 -10.30 -3.69 -7.43
CA LYS A 74 -10.39 -2.73 -6.33
C LYS A 74 -11.52 -3.06 -5.38
N LEU A 75 -12.75 -3.13 -5.88
CA LEU A 75 -13.93 -3.42 -5.07
C LEU A 75 -13.84 -4.80 -4.43
N TYR A 76 -13.43 -5.81 -5.18
CA TYR A 76 -13.31 -7.16 -4.63
C TYR A 76 -12.25 -7.24 -3.51
N SER A 77 -11.13 -6.52 -3.63
CA SER A 77 -10.09 -6.49 -2.61
C SER A 77 -10.53 -5.70 -1.37
N LEU A 78 -11.30 -4.62 -1.55
CA LEU A 78 -11.91 -3.87 -0.45
C LEU A 78 -12.92 -4.73 0.33
N ASP A 79 -13.78 -5.47 -0.38
CA ASP A 79 -14.74 -6.37 0.26
C ASP A 79 -14.02 -7.53 0.96
N THR A 80 -12.95 -8.05 0.37
CA THR A 80 -12.11 -9.08 1.01
C THR A 80 -11.51 -8.57 2.31
N TRP A 81 -10.99 -7.35 2.33
CA TRP A 81 -10.47 -6.72 3.55
C TRP A 81 -11.53 -6.68 4.66
N LYS A 82 -12.75 -6.26 4.32
CA LYS A 82 -13.88 -6.22 5.28
C LYS A 82 -14.24 -7.60 5.80
N MET A 83 -14.30 -8.61 4.93
CA MET A 83 -14.65 -9.98 5.32
C MET A 83 -13.59 -10.62 6.22
N VAL A 84 -12.30 -10.43 5.89
CA VAL A 84 -11.18 -11.02 6.63
C VAL A 84 -11.01 -10.32 7.98
N PHE A 85 -11.03 -8.99 8.03
CA PHE A 85 -10.71 -8.29 9.27
C PHE A 85 -11.91 -7.90 10.12
N ASN A 86 -13.13 -7.88 9.56
CA ASN A 86 -14.48 -7.70 10.17
C ASN A 86 -14.65 -6.56 11.21
N ILE A 87 -13.76 -6.45 12.19
CA ILE A 87 -13.49 -5.32 13.08
C ILE A 87 -12.27 -4.53 12.57
N HIS A 88 -12.46 -3.26 12.21
CA HIS A 88 -11.42 -2.41 11.58
C HIS A 88 -10.09 -2.33 12.35
N GLU A 89 -10.11 -2.35 13.69
CA GLU A 89 -8.90 -2.31 14.51
C GLU A 89 -7.97 -3.50 14.25
N SER A 90 -8.51 -4.71 14.04
CA SER A 90 -7.69 -5.91 13.84
C SER A 90 -6.87 -5.83 12.55
N GLY A 91 -7.44 -5.24 11.48
CA GLY A 91 -6.76 -5.07 10.20
C GLY A 91 -5.61 -4.06 10.29
N LEU A 92 -5.83 -2.93 10.97
CA LEU A 92 -4.80 -1.91 11.17
C LEU A 92 -3.68 -2.44 12.07
N GLN A 93 -4.01 -3.17 13.13
CA GLN A 93 -3.04 -3.85 13.99
C GLN A 93 -2.18 -4.84 13.17
N LYS A 94 -2.79 -5.62 12.27
CA LYS A 94 -2.07 -6.53 11.36
C LYS A 94 -1.13 -5.77 10.43
N VAL A 95 -1.58 -4.64 9.88
CA VAL A 95 -0.74 -3.78 9.03
C VAL A 95 0.44 -3.22 9.83
N ALA A 96 0.23 -2.77 11.07
CA ALA A 96 1.29 -2.29 11.95
C ALA A 96 2.31 -3.41 12.27
N GLN A 97 1.81 -4.62 12.60
CA GLN A 97 2.63 -5.80 12.87
C GLN A 97 3.56 -6.16 11.70
N TYR A 98 3.05 -6.04 10.47
CA TYR A 98 3.79 -6.38 9.25
C TYR A 98 4.29 -5.15 8.47
N ALA A 99 4.40 -3.99 9.12
CA ALA A 99 4.75 -2.72 8.48
C ALA A 99 6.00 -2.83 7.59
N GLY A 100 7.06 -3.48 8.07
CA GLY A 100 8.28 -3.63 7.28
C GLY A 100 8.11 -4.42 5.99
N ALA A 101 7.30 -5.49 6.00
CA ALA A 101 7.02 -6.26 4.78
C ALA A 101 6.19 -5.45 3.78
N ILE A 102 5.22 -4.68 4.29
CA ILE A 102 4.35 -3.82 3.48
C ILE A 102 5.17 -2.69 2.86
N CYS A 103 5.96 -1.96 3.64
CA CYS A 103 6.75 -0.82 3.16
C CYS A 103 7.76 -1.25 2.09
N ARG A 104 8.48 -2.37 2.30
CA ARG A 104 9.41 -2.90 1.29
C ARG A 104 8.70 -3.29 0.00
N TYR A 105 7.50 -3.87 0.11
CA TYR A 105 6.71 -4.21 -1.07
C TYR A 105 6.21 -2.96 -1.80
N TYR A 106 5.67 -1.97 -1.11
CA TYR A 106 5.17 -0.73 -1.73
C TYR A 106 6.27 0.08 -2.38
N MET A 107 7.44 0.23 -1.73
CA MET A 107 8.62 0.83 -2.34
C MET A 107 8.98 0.15 -3.67
N LYS A 108 8.98 -1.20 -3.71
CA LYS A 108 9.21 -1.94 -4.96
C LYS A 108 8.12 -1.65 -6.01
N MET A 109 6.87 -1.47 -5.60
CA MET A 109 5.75 -1.22 -6.52
C MET A 109 5.72 0.21 -7.06
N CYS A 110 6.32 1.18 -6.35
CA CYS A 110 6.60 2.51 -6.90
C CYS A 110 7.55 2.48 -8.11
N ASP A 111 8.31 1.39 -8.29
CA ASP A 111 9.25 1.17 -9.41
C ASP A 111 8.78 0.03 -10.34
N ALA A 112 7.48 -0.28 -10.36
CA ALA A 112 6.93 -1.32 -11.23
C ALA A 112 6.85 -0.84 -12.70
N ASP A 113 7.03 -1.74 -13.67
CA ASP A 113 6.92 -1.41 -15.10
C ASP A 113 5.54 -0.83 -15.49
N ASN A 114 4.49 -1.29 -14.81
CA ASN A 114 3.12 -0.88 -15.05
C ASN A 114 2.77 0.37 -14.24
N HIS A 115 2.48 1.49 -14.93
CA HIS A 115 2.13 2.76 -14.29
C HIS A 115 0.92 2.65 -13.35
N VAL A 116 -0.05 1.78 -13.65
CA VAL A 116 -1.21 1.52 -12.80
C VAL A 116 -0.79 0.95 -11.44
N VAL A 117 0.28 0.13 -11.43
CA VAL A 117 0.82 -0.43 -10.18
C VAL A 117 1.56 0.65 -9.39
N ARG A 118 2.30 1.53 -10.07
CA ARG A 118 3.01 2.65 -9.43
C ARG A 118 2.04 3.67 -8.82
N GLU A 119 0.98 4.01 -9.55
CA GLU A 119 -0.11 4.87 -9.07
C GLU A 119 -0.76 4.27 -7.82
N ALA A 120 -1.16 3.00 -7.89
CA ALA A 120 -1.74 2.28 -6.76
C ALA A 120 -0.77 2.19 -5.56
N ALA A 121 0.55 2.11 -5.81
CA ALA A 121 1.56 2.12 -4.76
C ALA A 121 1.62 3.48 -4.06
N CYS A 122 1.61 4.59 -4.80
CA CYS A 122 1.60 5.94 -4.22
C CYS A 122 0.36 6.16 -3.34
N GLN A 123 -0.83 5.80 -3.83
CA GLN A 123 -2.07 5.84 -3.04
C GLN A 123 -2.00 4.96 -1.78
N ALA A 124 -1.46 3.75 -1.90
CA ALA A 124 -1.33 2.83 -0.77
C ALA A 124 -0.33 3.32 0.28
N VAL A 125 0.74 3.98 -0.15
CA VAL A 125 1.73 4.62 0.72
C VAL A 125 1.10 5.82 1.46
N ALA A 126 0.32 6.65 0.78
CA ALA A 126 -0.45 7.72 1.42
C ALA A 126 -1.44 7.18 2.47
N GLU A 127 -2.17 6.10 2.16
CA GLU A 127 -3.09 5.46 3.11
C GLU A 127 -2.36 4.98 4.37
N LEU A 128 -1.15 4.41 4.23
CA LEU A 128 -0.34 4.01 5.37
C LEU A 128 -0.02 5.19 6.27
N ALA A 129 0.48 6.30 5.72
CA ALA A 129 0.81 7.48 6.51
C ALA A 129 -0.42 8.04 7.24
N ASN A 130 -1.53 8.22 6.52
CA ASN A 130 -2.75 8.78 7.09
C ASN A 130 -3.34 7.86 8.18
N LYS A 131 -3.43 6.55 7.94
CA LYS A 131 -4.09 5.64 8.88
C LYS A 131 -3.21 5.24 10.05
N LEU A 132 -1.94 4.89 9.82
CA LEU A 132 -1.04 4.52 10.91
C LEU A 132 -0.53 5.74 11.66
N GLY A 133 -0.10 6.80 10.97
CA GLY A 133 0.48 8.00 11.60
C GLY A 133 -0.48 8.68 12.58
N ASN A 134 -1.77 8.68 12.26
CA ASN A 134 -2.81 9.22 13.13
C ASN A 134 -3.36 8.21 14.15
N HIS A 135 -2.83 6.98 14.20
CA HIS A 135 -3.34 5.95 15.10
C HIS A 135 -2.72 6.06 16.51
N PRO A 136 -3.52 6.11 17.60
CA PRO A 136 -3.01 6.34 18.96
C PRO A 136 -1.96 5.32 19.45
N GLN A 137 -2.05 4.07 18.99
CA GLN A 137 -1.19 2.98 19.45
C GLN A 137 -0.14 2.52 18.43
N HIS A 138 -0.27 2.93 17.18
CA HIS A 138 0.52 2.37 16.07
C HIS A 138 1.20 3.44 15.21
N SER A 139 1.15 4.71 15.62
CA SER A 139 1.79 5.83 14.93
C SER A 139 3.29 5.64 14.72
N THR A 140 3.99 4.95 15.60
CA THR A 140 5.43 4.72 15.44
C THR A 140 5.80 3.53 14.55
N ALA A 141 4.81 2.75 14.08
CA ALA A 141 5.07 1.53 13.30
C ALA A 141 5.72 1.81 11.94
N LEU A 142 5.46 2.98 11.34
CA LEU A 142 6.07 3.39 10.07
C LEU A 142 7.36 4.19 10.23
N SER A 143 7.66 4.78 11.40
CA SER A 143 8.82 5.66 11.62
C SER A 143 10.13 5.11 11.02
N PRO A 144 10.48 3.82 11.16
CA PRO A 144 11.73 3.28 10.59
C PRO A 144 11.77 3.27 9.05
N TYR A 145 10.63 3.40 8.39
CA TYR A 145 10.45 3.25 6.94
C TYR A 145 10.10 4.56 6.24
N VAL A 146 9.82 5.64 6.98
CA VAL A 146 9.40 6.94 6.42
C VAL A 146 10.37 7.46 5.38
N SER A 147 11.67 7.54 5.70
CA SER A 147 12.69 8.03 4.76
C SER A 147 12.74 7.20 3.47
N MET A 148 12.66 5.87 3.58
CA MET A 148 12.64 4.97 2.42
C MET A 148 11.40 5.19 1.54
N LEU A 149 10.22 5.34 2.16
CA LEU A 149 8.98 5.57 1.42
C LEU A 149 8.94 6.95 0.78
N LEU A 150 9.39 8.00 1.47
CA LEU A 150 9.51 9.35 0.93
C LEU A 150 10.45 9.37 -0.28
N GLN A 151 11.61 8.72 -0.19
CA GLN A 151 12.52 8.62 -1.33
C GLN A 151 11.86 7.92 -2.53
N ALA A 152 11.09 6.85 -2.29
CA ALA A 152 10.34 6.19 -3.36
C ALA A 152 9.31 7.11 -4.02
N LEU A 153 8.57 7.91 -3.23
CA LEU A 153 7.62 8.89 -3.74
C LEU A 153 8.31 10.03 -4.49
N ILE A 154 9.45 10.54 -3.98
CA ILE A 154 10.25 11.57 -4.66
C ILE A 154 10.74 11.08 -6.02
N MET A 155 11.05 9.79 -6.19
CA MET A 155 11.36 9.24 -7.51
C MET A 155 10.13 9.24 -8.44
N CYS A 156 8.93 9.00 -7.92
CA CYS A 156 7.67 9.04 -8.68
C CYS A 156 7.31 10.44 -9.20
N PHE A 157 7.97 11.49 -8.72
CA PHE A 157 7.76 12.86 -9.22
C PHE A 157 8.24 13.06 -10.65
N HIS A 158 9.19 12.23 -11.10
CA HIS A 158 9.73 12.22 -12.45
C HIS A 158 9.07 11.15 -13.33
N ASP A 159 7.96 10.56 -12.88
CA ASP A 159 7.27 9.53 -13.65
C ASP A 159 6.67 10.09 -14.95
N GLU A 160 6.78 9.34 -16.04
CA GLU A 160 6.17 9.68 -17.33
C GLU A 160 4.63 9.77 -17.22
N SER A 161 4.05 8.93 -16.36
CA SER A 161 2.61 8.84 -16.12
C SER A 161 2.17 9.93 -15.14
N TRP A 162 1.41 10.90 -15.62
CA TRP A 162 0.92 11.99 -14.77
C TRP A 162 0.11 11.55 -13.54
N PRO A 163 -0.73 10.48 -13.56
CA PRO A 163 -1.42 10.01 -12.35
C PRO A 163 -0.45 9.56 -11.26
N VAL A 164 0.74 9.06 -11.63
CA VAL A 164 1.76 8.67 -10.66
C VAL A 164 2.38 9.91 -10.02
N ARG A 165 2.65 10.95 -10.81
CA ARG A 165 3.15 12.24 -10.29
C ARG A 165 2.14 12.90 -9.35
N ASP A 166 0.86 12.88 -9.73
CA ASP A 166 -0.28 13.39 -8.94
C ASP A 166 -0.29 12.76 -7.54
N GLU A 167 -0.39 11.43 -7.51
CA GLU A 167 -0.50 10.67 -6.27
C GLU A 167 0.77 10.77 -5.42
N ALA A 168 1.94 10.86 -6.05
CA ALA A 168 3.18 11.08 -5.31
C ALA A 168 3.19 12.45 -4.63
N CYS A 169 2.71 13.51 -5.28
CA CYS A 169 2.64 14.85 -4.71
C CYS A 169 1.82 14.86 -3.41
N LEU A 170 0.59 14.33 -3.47
CA LEU A 170 -0.30 14.25 -2.31
C LEU A 170 0.24 13.32 -1.21
N ALA A 171 0.82 12.18 -1.60
CA ALA A 171 1.38 11.23 -0.65
C ALA A 171 2.53 11.86 0.16
N CYS A 172 3.43 12.61 -0.48
CA CYS A 172 4.50 13.30 0.21
C CYS A 172 3.97 14.34 1.23
N GLY A 173 2.93 15.11 0.89
CA GLY A 173 2.29 16.04 1.82
C GLY A 173 1.71 15.32 3.03
N THR A 174 1.00 14.21 2.79
CA THR A 174 0.44 13.35 3.84
C THR A 174 1.51 12.84 4.82
N PHE A 175 2.71 12.49 4.32
CA PHE A 175 3.83 12.09 5.17
C PHE A 175 4.40 13.24 5.99
N CYS A 176 4.50 14.44 5.42
CA CYS A 176 4.99 15.62 6.13
C CYS A 176 4.11 15.95 7.35
N LEU A 177 2.79 15.80 7.22
CA LEU A 177 1.85 15.97 8.33
C LEU A 177 1.94 14.84 9.36
N ALA A 178 1.94 13.59 8.89
CA ALA A 178 1.86 12.43 9.77
C ALA A 178 3.18 12.13 10.50
N TYR A 179 4.31 12.46 9.88
CA TYR A 179 5.68 12.17 10.36
C TYR A 179 6.61 13.38 10.16
N PRO A 180 6.35 14.52 10.83
CA PRO A 180 7.07 15.77 10.57
C PRO A 180 8.56 15.68 10.95
N VAL A 181 8.91 14.88 11.96
CA VAL A 181 10.29 14.73 12.42
C VAL A 181 11.09 13.92 11.39
N GLU A 182 10.53 12.78 10.97
CA GLU A 182 11.17 11.87 10.01
C GLU A 182 11.20 12.44 8.59
N SER A 183 10.23 13.28 8.22
CA SER A 183 10.15 13.92 6.89
C SER A 183 11.06 15.15 6.75
N LYS A 184 11.49 15.75 7.87
CA LYS A 184 12.29 16.98 7.89
C LYS A 184 13.54 16.96 6.99
N PRO A 185 14.32 15.88 6.89
CA PRO A 185 15.51 15.86 6.02
C PRO A 185 15.18 16.05 4.53
N GLU A 186 14.01 15.58 4.09
CA GLU A 186 13.58 15.62 2.68
C GLU A 186 12.79 16.88 2.34
N LEU A 187 12.33 17.63 3.34
CA LEU A 187 11.47 18.81 3.15
C LEU A 187 12.04 19.84 2.15
N PRO A 188 13.34 20.18 2.13
CA PRO A 188 13.88 21.08 1.11
C PRO A 188 13.69 20.56 -0.31
N THR A 189 13.94 19.26 -0.53
CA THR A 189 13.74 18.59 -1.83
C THR A 189 12.26 18.61 -2.21
N LEU A 190 11.38 18.25 -1.28
CA LEU A 190 9.92 18.25 -1.51
C LEU A 190 9.41 19.64 -1.89
N MET A 191 9.86 20.68 -1.20
CA MET A 191 9.48 22.08 -1.47
C MET A 191 9.95 22.56 -2.84
N GLU A 192 11.16 22.18 -3.27
CA GLU A 192 11.64 22.48 -4.62
C GLU A 192 10.79 21.77 -5.66
N ARG A 193 10.54 20.48 -5.45
CA ARG A 193 9.78 19.66 -6.38
C ARG A 193 8.32 20.10 -6.54
N TRP A 194 7.59 20.35 -5.46
CA TRP A 194 6.21 20.83 -5.57
C TRP A 194 6.15 22.16 -6.31
N LYS A 195 7.13 23.06 -6.12
CA LYS A 195 7.22 24.30 -6.91
C LYS A 195 7.44 24.05 -8.40
N GLU A 196 8.26 23.07 -8.76
CA GLU A 196 8.41 22.65 -10.16
C GLU A 196 7.08 22.14 -10.73
N HIS A 197 6.36 21.29 -9.99
CA HIS A 197 5.07 20.73 -10.40
C HIS A 197 3.93 21.75 -10.52
N LEU A 198 4.01 22.92 -9.87
CA LEU A 198 3.09 24.04 -10.13
C LEU A 198 3.12 24.51 -11.60
N THR A 199 4.13 24.12 -12.38
CA THR A 199 4.26 24.43 -13.81
C THR A 199 4.07 23.21 -14.72
N ASP A 200 3.64 22.06 -14.19
CA ASP A 200 3.34 20.86 -14.97
C ASP A 200 2.27 21.17 -16.04
N GLN A 201 2.28 20.44 -17.15
CA GLN A 201 1.29 20.60 -18.22
C GLN A 201 -0.11 20.11 -17.79
N ILE A 202 -0.17 19.16 -16.86
CA ILE A 202 -1.40 18.56 -16.34
C ILE A 202 -1.94 19.39 -15.19
N TRP A 203 -3.24 19.73 -15.25
CA TRP A 203 -3.86 20.63 -14.29
C TRP A 203 -4.00 20.03 -12.89
N SER A 204 -4.28 18.73 -12.77
CA SER A 204 -4.41 18.06 -11.47
C SER A 204 -3.07 18.03 -10.75
N VAL A 205 -1.98 17.73 -11.47
CA VAL A 205 -0.62 17.77 -10.88
C VAL A 205 -0.27 19.15 -10.32
N ARG A 206 -0.72 20.22 -10.98
CA ARG A 206 -0.54 21.59 -10.45
C ARG A 206 -1.40 21.85 -9.21
N GLU A 207 -2.64 21.35 -9.19
CA GLU A 207 -3.55 21.46 -8.03
C GLU A 207 -2.99 20.70 -6.83
N ASP A 208 -2.59 19.44 -7.02
CA ASP A 208 -2.08 18.57 -5.98
C ASP A 208 -0.73 19.07 -5.42
N ALA A 209 0.12 19.64 -6.27
CA ALA A 209 1.33 20.33 -5.81
C ALA A 209 1.01 21.57 -4.95
N ALA A 210 -0.04 22.32 -5.30
CA ALA A 210 -0.48 23.47 -4.51
C ALA A 210 -1.07 23.04 -3.16
N ILE A 211 -1.83 21.94 -3.12
CA ILE A 211 -2.33 21.33 -1.88
C ILE A 211 -1.16 20.89 -1.02
N ALA A 212 -0.22 20.12 -1.57
CA ALA A 212 0.92 19.59 -0.82
C ALA A 212 1.83 20.69 -0.24
N LEU A 213 1.95 21.85 -0.92
CA LEU A 213 2.67 23.02 -0.40
C LEU A 213 1.99 23.69 0.81
N SER A 214 0.70 23.43 1.03
CA SER A 214 -0.07 24.00 2.15
C SER A 214 0.00 23.17 3.44
N GLU A 215 0.52 21.94 3.34
CA GLU A 215 0.70 20.98 4.44
C GLU A 215 2.06 21.16 5.14
#